data_AF-A0A7S0HTV3-F1
#
_entry.id   AF-A0A7S0HTV3-F1
#
_cell.length_a   1.000
_cell.length_b   1.000
_cell.length_c   1.000
_cell.angle_alpha   90.00
_cell.angle_beta   90.00
_cell.angle_gamma   90.00
#
_symmetry.space_group_name_H-M   'P 1'
#
loop_
_entity.id
_entity.type
_entity.pdbx_description
1 polymer ?
#
loop_
_entity_poly.entity_id
_entity_poly.type
_entity_poly.pdbx_seq_one_letter_code
_entity_poly.pdbx_strand_id
1 'polypeptide(L)'
;FCLSLDMREWGVTYLRVTKIGFTYIQLTENKRRWFKSSTGSGAQLAEKHLAELTDRKKHLVVLDGYLEQMPAHNSLWEMCRLWRNYNRQSRRLIVVTSMSSRAKSKIHEDKENKLRQH
;
A
#
# COMPACT_ATOMS: atom_id res chain seq x y z
N PHE A 1 -8.11 -1.67 -17.21
CA PHE A 1 -8.10 -2.95 -16.49
C PHE A 1 -9.09 -2.84 -15.32
N CYS A 2 -10.29 -3.39 -15.43
CA CYS A 2 -11.23 -3.47 -14.30
C CYS A 2 -11.04 -4.83 -13.65
N LEU A 3 -10.44 -4.87 -12.46
CA LEU A 3 -10.41 -6.07 -11.64
C LEU A 3 -11.78 -6.19 -10.94
N SER A 4 -12.60 -7.16 -11.36
CA SER A 4 -13.73 -7.62 -10.55
C SER A 4 -13.21 -8.69 -9.58
N LEU A 5 -13.07 -8.34 -8.30
CA LEU A 5 -12.75 -9.29 -7.24
C LEU A 5 -14.03 -9.73 -6.56
N ASP A 6 -14.21 -11.05 -6.40
CA ASP A 6 -15.26 -11.57 -5.54
C ASP A 6 -14.87 -11.33 -4.08
N MET A 7 -15.51 -10.35 -3.45
CA MET A 7 -15.25 -9.97 -2.05
C MET A 7 -15.68 -11.03 -1.03
N ARG A 8 -16.40 -12.08 -1.44
CA ARG A 8 -16.67 -13.27 -0.61
C ARG A 8 -15.43 -14.16 -0.48
N GLU A 9 -14.62 -14.22 -1.54
CA GLU A 9 -13.39 -15.01 -1.58
C GLU A 9 -12.14 -14.17 -1.25
N TRP A 10 -12.17 -12.86 -1.56
CA TRP A 10 -11.03 -11.96 -1.44
C TRP A 10 -11.23 -10.89 -0.36
N GLY A 11 -10.22 -10.72 0.48
CA GLY A 11 -10.01 -9.49 1.25
C GLY A 11 -9.10 -8.53 0.50
N VAL A 12 -9.26 -7.22 0.73
CA VAL A 12 -8.41 -6.19 0.12
C VAL A 12 -7.82 -5.29 1.20
N THR A 13 -6.52 -5.09 1.16
CA THR A 13 -5.82 -4.07 1.95
C THR A 13 -5.16 -3.08 1.02
N TYR A 14 -5.42 -1.80 1.23
CA TYR A 14 -4.83 -0.69 0.52
C TYR A 14 -3.88 0.07 1.45
N LEU A 15 -2.61 0.10 1.07
CA LEU A 15 -1.50 0.76 1.75
C LEU A 15 -1.05 1.91 0.88
N ARG A 16 -1.36 3.13 1.29
CA ARG A 16 -0.85 4.32 0.63
C ARG A 16 0.34 4.88 1.38
N VAL A 17 1.42 5.06 0.66
CA VAL A 17 2.66 5.58 1.19
C VAL A 17 2.89 6.99 0.67
N THR A 18 3.37 7.87 1.55
CA THR A 18 3.75 9.24 1.24
C THR A 18 5.07 9.58 1.92
N LYS A 19 5.72 10.69 1.55
CA LYS A 19 6.95 11.15 2.19
C LYS A 19 6.83 11.38 3.71
N ILE A 20 5.64 11.77 4.16
CA ILE A 20 5.37 12.18 5.54
C ILE A 20 4.69 11.10 6.38
N GLY A 21 4.33 9.96 5.78
CA GLY A 21 3.73 8.86 6.51
C GLY A 21 2.97 7.88 5.64
N PHE A 22 2.19 7.05 6.32
CA PHE A 22 1.49 5.91 5.75
C PHE A 22 0.00 6.00 6.06
N THR A 23 -0.84 5.73 5.07
CA THR A 23 -2.28 5.54 5.24
C THR A 23 -2.61 4.09 4.94
N TYR A 24 -3.30 3.46 5.87
CA TYR A 24 -3.73 2.06 5.78
C TYR A 24 -5.26 2.02 5.71
N ILE A 25 -5.79 1.31 4.71
CA ILE A 25 -7.22 1.07 4.56
C ILE A 25 -7.40 -0.43 4.34
N GLN A 26 -8.13 -1.10 5.22
CA GLN A 26 -8.52 -2.50 5.03
C GLN A 26 -10.00 -2.57 4.69
N LEU A 27 -10.29 -3.27 3.60
CA LEU A 27 -11.62 -3.58 3.12
C LEU A 27 -11.82 -5.08 3.28
N THR A 28 -12.58 -5.47 4.31
CA THR A 28 -13.12 -6.82 4.43
C THR A 28 -14.61 -6.80 4.10
N GLU A 29 -15.16 -7.99 3.86
CA GLU A 29 -16.54 -8.22 3.41
C GLU A 29 -17.59 -7.37 4.15
N ASN A 30 -17.39 -7.13 5.45
CA ASN A 30 -18.33 -6.37 6.29
C ASN A 30 -17.72 -5.17 7.04
N LYS A 31 -16.41 -4.89 6.88
CA LYS A 31 -15.74 -3.84 7.66
C LYS A 31 -14.72 -3.08 6.85
N ARG A 32 -14.82 -1.75 6.90
CA ARG A 32 -13.76 -0.84 6.48
C ARG A 32 -13.01 -0.36 7.71
N ARG A 33 -11.72 -0.65 7.79
CA ARG A 33 -10.83 -0.10 8.82
C ARG A 33 -9.90 0.92 8.19
N TRP A 34 -9.68 2.03 8.90
CA TRP A 34 -8.82 3.11 8.45
C TRP A 34 -7.86 3.50 9.55
N PHE A 35 -6.57 3.56 9.20
CA PHE A 35 -5.52 4.00 10.10
C PHE A 35 -4.58 4.94 9.35
N LYS A 36 -4.05 5.93 10.07
CA LYS A 36 -2.99 6.84 9.59
C LYS A 36 -1.85 6.78 10.59
N SER A 37 -0.62 6.69 10.08
CA SER A 37 0.57 6.62 10.90
C SER A 37 1.67 7.51 10.32
N SER A 38 2.49 8.08 11.19
CA SER A 38 3.71 8.78 10.79
C SER A 38 4.77 7.79 10.31
N THR A 39 5.80 8.30 9.65
CA THR A 39 6.86 7.50 9.01
C THR A 39 7.58 6.54 9.96
N GLY A 40 7.78 6.93 11.22
CA GLY A 40 8.53 6.13 12.20
C GLY A 40 7.82 4.86 12.67
N SER A 41 6.49 4.87 12.76
CA SER A 41 5.67 3.74 13.24
C SER A 41 4.92 2.99 12.14
N GLY A 42 4.89 3.53 10.92
CA GLY A 42 4.11 2.96 9.82
C GLY A 42 4.57 1.58 9.36
N ALA A 43 5.88 1.30 9.42
CA ALA A 43 6.42 -0.02 9.06
C ALA A 43 5.98 -1.11 10.06
N GLN A 44 6.15 -0.87 11.37
CA GLN A 44 5.71 -1.80 12.42
C GLN A 44 4.19 -2.02 12.40
N LEU A 45 3.43 -0.96 12.14
CA LEU A 45 1.97 -1.05 12.00
C LEU A 45 1.59 -1.90 10.79
N ALA A 46 2.26 -1.71 9.66
CA ALA A 46 2.02 -2.51 8.46
C ALA A 46 2.41 -3.97 8.65
N GLU A 47 3.53 -4.26 9.32
CA GLU A 47 3.96 -5.62 9.66
C GLU A 47 2.90 -6.32 10.51
N LYS A 48 2.47 -5.68 11.61
CA LYS A 48 1.42 -6.19 12.48
C LYS A 48 0.14 -6.47 11.69
N HIS A 49 -0.27 -5.55 10.84
CA HIS A 49 -1.48 -5.72 10.04
C HIS A 49 -1.35 -6.83 8.99
N LEU A 50 -0.20 -6.98 8.32
CA LEU A 50 0.05 -8.07 7.38
C LEU A 50 0.04 -9.43 8.09
N ALA A 51 0.54 -9.50 9.33
CA ALA A 51 0.48 -10.70 10.16
C ALA A 51 -0.95 -11.03 10.62
N GLU A 52 -1.81 -10.02 10.83
CA GLU A 52 -3.23 -10.19 11.16
C GLU A 52 -4.07 -10.68 9.96
N LEU A 53 -3.54 -10.62 8.74
CA LEU A 53 -4.24 -11.15 7.56
C LEU A 53 -4.27 -12.68 7.61
N THR A 54 -5.42 -13.22 7.97
CA THR A 54 -5.62 -14.67 8.10
C THR A 54 -5.45 -15.40 6.76
N ASP A 55 -4.79 -16.56 6.77
CA ASP A 55 -4.69 -17.43 5.58
C ASP A 55 -6.01 -18.11 5.17
N ARG A 56 -7.08 -17.92 5.94
CA ARG A 56 -8.40 -18.51 5.68
C ARG A 56 -9.09 -17.94 4.44
N LYS A 57 -8.67 -16.76 3.96
CA LYS A 57 -9.28 -16.05 2.84
C LYS A 57 -8.19 -15.56 1.90
N LYS A 58 -8.45 -15.55 0.58
CA LYS A 58 -7.51 -14.96 -0.38
C LYS A 58 -7.41 -13.47 -0.09
N HIS A 59 -6.25 -12.88 -0.33
CA HIS A 59 -6.04 -11.48 0.04
C HIS A 59 -5.20 -10.73 -0.99
N LEU A 60 -5.65 -9.53 -1.32
CA LEU A 60 -4.96 -8.60 -2.19
C LEU A 60 -4.44 -7.43 -1.35
N VAL A 61 -3.14 -7.17 -1.43
CA VAL A 61 -2.53 -5.94 -0.92
C VAL A 61 -2.22 -5.02 -2.10
N VAL A 62 -2.61 -3.76 -1.99
CA VAL A 62 -2.26 -2.69 -2.93
C VAL A 62 -1.32 -1.74 -2.21
N LEU A 63 -0.07 -1.65 -2.65
CA LEU A 63 0.93 -0.71 -2.19
C LEU A 63 0.99 0.47 -3.15
N ASP A 64 0.34 1.57 -2.81
CA ASP A 64 0.26 2.79 -3.61
C ASP A 64 1.25 3.87 -3.12
N GLY A 65 1.82 4.63 -4.06
CA GLY A 65 2.79 5.68 -3.76
C GLY A 65 4.18 5.17 -3.41
N TYR A 66 4.52 3.92 -3.77
CA TYR A 66 5.87 3.38 -3.60
C TYR A 66 6.90 4.20 -4.41
N LEU A 67 8.05 4.47 -3.80
CA LEU A 67 9.16 5.26 -4.35
C LEU A 67 10.45 4.56 -3.94
N GLU A 68 11.14 3.96 -4.91
CA GLU A 68 12.34 3.13 -4.69
C GLU A 68 13.50 3.90 -4.05
N GLN A 69 13.59 5.20 -4.34
CA GLN A 69 14.60 6.10 -3.79
C GLN A 69 14.41 6.42 -2.30
N MET A 70 13.31 5.99 -1.68
CA MET A 70 13.05 6.28 -0.26
C MET A 70 13.23 5.02 0.59
N PRO A 71 14.26 4.95 1.46
CA PRO A 71 14.56 3.76 2.26
C PRO A 71 13.37 3.24 3.09
N ALA A 72 12.59 4.14 3.68
CA ALA A 72 11.39 3.78 4.45
C ALA A 72 10.32 3.05 3.61
N HIS A 73 10.28 3.30 2.30
CA HIS A 73 9.36 2.63 1.38
C HIS A 73 9.87 1.22 1.06
N ASN A 74 11.20 1.06 0.95
CA ASN A 74 11.83 -0.21 0.59
C ASN A 74 11.57 -1.28 1.67
N SER A 75 11.64 -0.91 2.95
CA SER A 75 11.27 -1.81 4.05
C SER A 75 9.82 -2.29 3.95
N LEU A 76 8.88 -1.37 3.68
CA LEU A 76 7.46 -1.73 3.53
C LEU A 76 7.21 -2.62 2.31
N TRP A 77 7.85 -2.29 1.19
CA TRP A 77 7.79 -3.10 -0.03
C TRP A 77 8.32 -4.51 0.22
N GLU A 78 9.46 -4.65 0.90
CA GLU A 78 10.04 -5.95 1.20
C GLU A 78 9.11 -6.79 2.09
N MET A 79 8.51 -6.19 3.12
CA MET A 79 7.52 -6.89 3.95
C MET A 79 6.31 -7.37 3.15
N CYS A 80 5.76 -6.52 2.28
CA CYS A 80 4.66 -6.91 1.40
C CYS A 80 5.07 -8.03 0.43
N ARG A 81 6.30 -7.97 -0.09
CA ARG A 81 6.87 -8.96 -1.00
C ARG A 81 7.03 -10.32 -0.33
N LEU A 82 7.59 -10.35 0.88
CA LEU A 82 7.73 -11.54 1.71
C LEU A 82 6.37 -12.14 2.08
N TRP A 83 5.44 -11.30 2.53
CA TRP A 83 4.06 -11.70 2.80
C TRP A 83 3.40 -12.37 1.59
N ARG A 84 3.51 -11.79 0.39
CA ARG A 84 2.99 -12.42 -0.83
C ARG A 84 3.69 -13.75 -1.12
N ASN A 85 5.01 -13.78 -1.00
CA ASN A 85 5.82 -14.95 -1.37
C ASN A 85 5.52 -16.17 -0.48
N TYR A 86 5.18 -15.94 0.80
CA TYR A 86 4.81 -17.01 1.73
C TYR A 86 3.60 -17.83 1.26
N ASN A 87 2.62 -17.21 0.59
CA ASN A 87 1.47 -17.93 0.04
C ASN A 87 1.00 -17.32 -1.30
N ARG A 88 1.78 -17.54 -2.35
CA ARG A 88 1.47 -17.00 -3.69
C ARG A 88 0.18 -17.53 -4.31
N GLN A 89 -0.41 -18.61 -3.80
CA GLN A 89 -1.66 -19.13 -4.34
C GLN A 89 -2.85 -18.27 -3.90
N SER A 90 -2.88 -17.85 -2.64
CA SER A 90 -3.97 -17.05 -2.06
C SER A 90 -3.66 -15.56 -1.91
N ARG A 91 -2.40 -15.14 -2.03
CA ARG A 91 -1.97 -13.75 -1.81
C ARG A 91 -1.60 -13.06 -3.11
N ARG A 92 -2.01 -11.80 -3.25
CA ARG A 92 -1.64 -10.93 -4.38
C ARG A 92 -1.10 -9.61 -3.84
N LEU A 93 -0.07 -9.08 -4.50
CA LEU A 93 0.47 -7.76 -4.22
C LEU A 93 0.47 -6.97 -5.53
N ILE A 94 -0.17 -5.81 -5.51
CA ILE A 94 -0.07 -4.81 -6.57
C ILE A 94 0.76 -3.67 -6.02
N VAL A 95 1.82 -3.28 -6.73
CA VAL A 95 2.63 -2.11 -6.39
C VAL A 95 2.31 -1.04 -7.43
N VAL A 96 1.73 0.06 -6.97
CA VAL A 96 1.47 1.25 -7.79
C VAL A 96 2.56 2.25 -7.46
N THR A 97 3.55 2.32 -8.34
CA THR A 97 4.54 3.40 -8.33
C THR A 97 3.90 4.63 -8.94
N SER A 98 4.17 5.79 -8.35
CA SER A 98 3.79 7.06 -8.98
C SER A 98 4.67 7.26 -10.21
N MET A 99 4.27 6.71 -11.35
CA MET A 99 4.86 7.08 -12.65
C MET A 99 4.66 8.58 -12.84
N SER A 100 5.74 9.29 -13.10
CA SER A 100 5.75 10.73 -13.37
C SER A 100 4.89 11.06 -14.60
N SER A 101 3.58 11.25 -14.40
CA SER A 101 2.76 12.08 -15.27
C SER A 101 2.07 13.11 -14.39
N ARG A 102 2.86 14.11 -13.98
CA ARG A 102 2.43 15.28 -13.20
C ARG A 102 1.65 16.26 -14.07
N ALA A 103 0.55 15.79 -14.62
CA ALA A 103 -0.52 16.65 -15.10
C ALA A 103 -1.80 15.88 -14.74
N LYS A 104 -2.37 16.03 -13.55
CA LYS A 104 -3.33 17.14 -13.38
C LYS A 104 -3.90 17.32 -11.96
N SER A 105 -3.38 16.70 -10.89
CA SER A 105 -4.20 16.64 -9.66
C SER A 105 -3.52 16.96 -8.33
N LYS A 106 -2.25 17.37 -8.26
CA LYS A 106 -1.58 17.62 -6.97
C LYS A 106 -0.61 18.82 -6.95
N ILE A 107 -1.14 19.99 -7.28
CA ILE A 107 -0.41 21.26 -7.20
C ILE A 107 0.13 21.53 -5.78
N HIS A 108 -0.55 21.02 -4.74
CA HIS A 108 -0.18 21.29 -3.34
C HIS A 108 1.06 20.51 -2.87
N GLU A 109 1.19 19.23 -3.25
CA GLU A 109 2.38 18.42 -2.93
C GLU A 109 3.59 18.86 -3.76
N ASP A 110 3.38 19.45 -4.95
CA ASP A 110 4.47 19.90 -5.82
C ASP A 110 5.12 21.20 -5.33
N LYS A 111 4.33 22.12 -4.77
CA LYS A 111 4.84 23.36 -4.17
C LYS A 111 5.70 23.12 -2.93
N GLU A 112 5.31 22.17 -2.07
CA GLU A 112 6.09 21.83 -0.88
C GLU A 112 7.43 21.16 -1.21
N ASN A 113 7.52 20.47 -2.34
CA ASN A 113 8.67 19.62 -2.65
C ASN A 113 9.79 20.30 -3.47
N LYS A 114 9.64 21.57 -3.90
CA LYS A 114 10.63 22.30 -4.75
C LYS A 114 11.25 21.44 -5.87
N LEU A 115 10.48 20.52 -6.45
CA LEU A 115 11.00 19.65 -7.50
C LEU A 115 11.02 20.45 -8.81
N ARG A 116 12.24 20.67 -9.34
CA ARG A 116 12.41 21.28 -10.66
C ARG A 116 11.79 20.35 -11.71
N GLN A 117 10.98 20.95 -12.58
CA GLN A 117 10.50 20.30 -13.79
C GLN A 117 11.71 20.04 -14.69
N HIS A 118 11.90 18.78 -15.09
CA HIS A 118 12.82 18.37 -16.13
C HIS A 118 12.00 17.75 -17.26
#